data_AF-A0AAV5W7X2-F1
#
_entry.id   AF-A0AAV5W7X2-F1
#
_cell.length_a   1.000
_cell.length_b   1.000
_cell.length_c   1.000
_cell.angle_alpha   90.00
_cell.angle_beta   90.00
_cell.angle_gamma   90.00
#
_symmetry.space_group_name_H-M   'P 1'
#
loop_
_entity.id
_entity.type
_entity.pdbx_description
1 polymer ?
#
loop_
_entity_poly.entity_id
_entity_poly.type
_entity_poly.pdbx_seq_one_letter_code
_entity_poly.pdbx_strand_id
1 'polypeptide(L)'
;QENTMFNEIMFSFVDKYRKPELILGAYCNNVTHRLEWMDGSSITYTKNIDLDCVPSDLRVVSNAFEIEWQTWSSMYKGYWNLMCVAEPIVPLEAECADYEEIEKPTDEDKPC
;
A
#
# COMPACT_ATOMS: atom_id res chain seq x y z
N GLN A 1 13.84 -11.72 0.12
CA GLN A 1 13.57 -11.48 -1.31
C GLN A 1 12.17 -10.90 -1.56
N GLU A 2 11.28 -10.88 -0.55
CA GLU A 2 9.86 -10.49 -0.73
C GLU A 2 9.56 -8.99 -0.89
N ASN A 3 10.53 -8.09 -0.75
CA ASN A 3 10.29 -6.64 -0.87
C ASN A 3 11.26 -5.94 -1.83
N THR A 4 11.90 -6.68 -2.74
CA THR A 4 12.94 -6.13 -3.63
C THR A 4 12.37 -5.02 -4.52
N MET A 5 11.22 -5.26 -5.17
CA MET A 5 10.56 -4.26 -6.01
C MET A 5 10.16 -3.01 -5.22
N PHE A 6 9.65 -3.18 -4.00
CA PHE A 6 9.32 -2.06 -3.13
C PHE A 6 10.56 -1.25 -2.77
N ASN A 7 11.63 -1.92 -2.36
CA ASN A 7 12.90 -1.26 -2.03
C ASN A 7 13.44 -0.51 -3.25
N GLU A 8 13.41 -1.10 -4.44
CA GLU A 8 13.84 -0.45 -5.69
C GLU A 8 13.03 0.81 -5.99
N ILE A 9 11.70 0.76 -5.84
CA ILE A 9 10.83 1.93 -6.01
C ILE A 9 11.17 3.00 -4.97
N MET A 10 11.24 2.66 -3.68
CA MET A 10 11.56 3.63 -2.62
C MET A 10 12.95 4.24 -2.81
N PHE A 11 13.94 3.44 -3.22
CA PHE A 11 15.29 3.92 -3.48
C PHE A 11 15.39 4.76 -4.75
N SER A 12 14.49 4.60 -5.73
CA SER A 12 14.44 5.46 -6.93
C SER A 12 14.05 6.91 -6.62
N PHE A 13 13.37 7.15 -5.48
CA PHE A 13 13.01 8.49 -5.00
C PHE A 13 14.03 9.09 -4.02
N VAL A 14 15.14 8.39 -3.74
CA VAL A 14 16.21 8.91 -2.89
C VAL A 14 16.97 9.98 -3.66
N ASP A 15 16.56 11.22 -3.43
CA ASP A 15 17.38 12.37 -3.76
C ASP A 15 18.32 12.67 -2.58
N LYS A 16 19.48 13.28 -2.83
CA LYS A 16 20.60 13.44 -1.86
C LYS A 16 20.22 14.11 -0.52
N TYR A 17 19.01 14.66 -0.41
CA TYR A 17 18.48 15.37 0.76
C TYR A 17 17.11 14.85 1.24
N ARG A 18 16.58 13.74 0.70
CA ARG A 18 15.24 13.26 1.02
C ARG A 18 15.26 11.79 1.45
N LYS A 19 14.76 11.53 2.65
CA LYS A 19 14.52 10.17 3.14
C LYS A 19 13.15 9.71 2.63
N PRO A 20 13.04 8.54 1.95
CA PRO A 20 11.76 8.00 1.55
C PRO A 20 11.01 7.53 2.80
N GLU A 21 9.94 8.24 3.11
CA GLU A 21 8.99 7.88 4.17
C GLU A 21 7.75 7.29 3.51
N LEU A 22 7.33 6.11 3.98
CA LEU A 22 6.12 5.43 3.54
C LEU A 22 5.06 5.55 4.64
N ILE A 23 3.92 6.18 4.35
CA ILE A 23 2.76 6.07 5.23
C ILE A 23 2.24 4.64 5.18
N LEU A 24 2.20 4.00 6.33
CA LEU A 24 1.55 2.72 6.49
C LEU A 24 0.05 2.95 6.65
N GLY A 25 -0.76 2.15 5.97
CA GLY A 25 -2.21 2.12 6.12
C GLY A 25 -2.63 1.50 7.44
N ALA A 26 -2.05 1.92 8.56
CA ALA A 26 -2.38 1.47 9.90
C ALA A 26 -3.18 2.56 10.63
N TYR A 27 -4.20 2.16 11.39
CA TYR A 27 -5.02 3.05 12.19
C TYR A 27 -5.34 2.42 13.54
N CYS A 28 -5.68 3.24 14.53
CA CYS A 28 -6.13 2.75 15.83
C CYS A 28 -7.63 2.46 15.78
N ASN A 29 -8.02 1.21 16.02
CA ASN A 29 -9.42 0.83 16.11
C ASN A 29 -10.02 1.29 17.45
N ASN A 30 -11.09 2.08 17.38
CA ASN A 30 -11.72 2.71 18.54
C ASN A 30 -12.42 1.72 19.49
N VAL A 31 -12.73 0.51 19.03
CA VAL A 31 -13.43 -0.52 19.80
C VAL A 31 -12.43 -1.45 20.48
N THR A 32 -11.44 -1.93 19.74
CA THR A 32 -10.44 -2.89 20.25
C THR A 32 -9.28 -2.19 20.95
N HIS A 33 -9.11 -0.88 20.75
CA HIS A 33 -7.92 -0.13 21.17
C HIS A 33 -6.62 -0.72 20.63
N ARG A 34 -6.68 -1.30 19.42
CA ARG A 34 -5.55 -1.94 18.75
C ARG A 34 -5.28 -1.35 17.40
N LEU A 35 -4.00 -1.36 17.04
CA LEU A 35 -3.52 -0.97 15.73
C LEU A 35 -3.90 -2.04 14.71
N GLU A 36 -4.62 -1.62 13.68
CA GLU A 36 -5.14 -2.48 12.62
C GLU A 36 -4.78 -1.88 11.25
N TRP A 37 -4.67 -2.73 10.24
CA TRP A 37 -4.56 -2.30 8.85
C TRP A 37 -5.90 -1.70 8.40
N MET A 38 -5.87 -0.74 7.47
CA MET A 38 -7.06 -0.05 6.94
C MET A 38 -8.07 -0.99 6.25
N ASP A 39 -7.65 -2.21 5.89
CA ASP A 39 -8.52 -3.27 5.38
C ASP A 39 -9.25 -4.05 6.50
N GLY A 40 -8.98 -3.72 7.77
CA GLY A 40 -9.54 -4.37 8.95
C GLY A 40 -8.77 -5.59 9.45
N SER A 41 -7.69 -5.99 8.76
CA SER A 41 -6.84 -7.09 9.22
C SER A 41 -5.95 -6.66 10.40
N SER A 42 -5.67 -7.59 11.31
CA SER A 42 -4.85 -7.30 12.49
C SER A 42 -3.38 -7.18 12.16
N ILE A 43 -2.71 -6.20 12.76
CA ILE A 43 -1.24 -6.11 12.70
C ILE A 43 -0.66 -7.12 13.69
N THR A 44 0.14 -8.07 13.19
CA THR A 44 0.78 -9.11 14.00
C THR A 44 2.23 -8.83 14.33
N TYR A 45 2.83 -7.84 13.66
CA TYR A 45 4.22 -7.44 13.84
C TYR A 45 4.36 -5.93 13.68
N THR A 46 5.09 -5.32 14.61
CA THR A 46 5.53 -3.93 14.56
C THR A 46 7.01 -3.87 14.95
N LYS A 47 7.67 -2.76 14.62
CA LYS A 47 9.02 -2.48 15.10
C LYS A 47 9.04 -1.11 15.76
N ASN A 48 9.24 -1.09 17.07
CA ASN A 48 9.35 0.09 17.93
C ASN A 48 8.06 0.88 18.17
N ILE A 49 6.89 0.31 17.87
CA ILE A 49 5.59 0.86 18.27
C ILE A 49 4.74 -0.20 18.97
N ASP A 50 3.91 0.22 19.91
CA ASP A 50 2.95 -0.66 20.58
C ASP A 50 1.78 -0.99 19.64
N LEU A 51 1.24 -2.21 19.78
CA LEU A 51 0.01 -2.63 19.13
C LEU A 51 -1.22 -2.07 19.84
N ASP A 52 -1.14 -1.86 21.15
CA ASP A 52 -2.20 -1.20 21.89
C ASP A 52 -2.09 0.33 21.68
N CYS A 53 -3.20 0.99 21.37
CA CYS A 53 -3.20 2.37 20.91
C CYS A 53 -4.38 3.19 21.43
N VAL A 54 -4.23 4.52 21.35
CA VAL A 54 -5.30 5.48 21.60
C VAL A 54 -5.63 6.19 20.29
N PRO A 55 -6.92 6.39 19.96
CA PRO A 55 -7.31 7.15 18.79
C PRO A 55 -6.64 8.52 18.78
N SER A 56 -5.89 8.82 17.73
CA SER A 56 -5.13 10.05 17.59
C SER A 56 -5.03 10.45 16.11
N ASP A 57 -4.56 11.67 15.87
CA ASP A 57 -4.26 12.17 14.53
C ASP A 57 -2.91 11.68 14.00
N LEU A 58 -2.25 10.76 14.72
CA LEU A 58 -0.96 10.20 14.34
C LEU A 58 -1.12 9.15 13.24
N ARG A 59 -0.19 9.17 12.29
CA ARG A 59 -0.03 8.22 11.20
C ARG A 59 1.20 7.38 11.46
N VAL A 60 1.10 6.08 11.22
CA VAL A 60 2.26 5.20 11.28
C VAL A 60 3.02 5.32 9.95
N VAL A 61 4.32 5.52 10.04
CA VAL A 61 5.22 5.72 8.90
C VAL A 61 6.40 4.77 9.03
N SER A 62 6.83 4.18 7.92
CA SER A 62 8.07 3.43 7.83
C SER A 62 9.15 4.28 7.18
N ASN A 63 10.34 4.28 7.77
CA ASN A 63 11.54 4.90 7.21
C ASN A 63 12.38 3.83 6.51
N ALA A 64 12.59 4.00 5.19
CA ALA A 64 13.30 3.03 4.36
C ALA A 64 14.75 2.75 4.78
N PHE A 65 15.40 3.69 5.49
CA PHE A 65 16.81 3.56 5.91
C PHE A 65 16.97 3.00 7.32
N GLU A 66 16.06 3.36 8.23
CA GLU A 66 16.17 2.98 9.65
C GLU A 66 15.52 1.61 9.90
N ILE A 67 14.66 1.13 8.98
CA ILE A 67 13.91 -0.12 9.14
C ILE A 67 13.11 -0.06 10.45
N GLU A 68 12.53 1.09 10.78
CA GLU A 68 11.74 1.31 12.00
C GLU A 68 10.39 1.92 11.64
N TRP A 69 9.39 1.65 12.46
CA TRP A 69 8.11 2.33 12.38
C TRP A 69 8.12 3.51 13.34
N GLN A 70 7.59 4.63 12.86
CA GLN A 70 7.49 5.88 13.59
C GLN A 70 6.06 6.38 13.50
N THR A 71 5.70 7.32 14.37
CA THR A 71 4.41 8.00 14.31
C THR A 71 4.62 9.48 14.02
N TRP A 72 3.83 10.00 13.09
CA TRP A 72 3.87 11.41 12.69
C TRP A 72 2.47 11.99 12.77
N SER A 73 2.34 13.24 13.22
CA SER A 73 1.05 13.93 13.15
C SER A 73 0.61 14.07 11.70
N SER A 74 -0.68 13.83 11.45
CA SER A 74 -1.32 14.10 10.16
C SER A 74 -1.19 15.57 9.71
N MET A 75 -0.88 16.49 10.62
CA MET A 75 -0.62 17.90 10.31
C MET A 75 0.79 18.16 9.79
N TYR A 76 1.71 17.20 9.87
CA TYR A 76 3.07 17.36 9.38
C TYR A 76 3.08 17.51 7.86
N LYS A 77 3.66 18.62 7.40
CA LYS A 77 3.80 18.96 5.99
C LYS A 77 5.09 18.36 5.44
N GLY A 78 5.04 17.05 5.17
CA GLY A 78 6.09 16.28 4.54
C GLY A 78 5.73 15.80 3.14
N TYR A 79 6.72 15.29 2.42
CA TYR A 79 6.49 14.49 1.22
C TYR A 79 6.33 13.03 1.65
N TRP A 80 5.13 12.51 1.49
CA TRP A 80 4.79 11.15 1.88
C TRP A 80 4.66 10.26 0.65
N ASN A 81 5.18 9.04 0.74
CA ASN A 81 4.85 8.00 -0.21
C ASN A 81 3.67 7.20 0.34
N LEU A 82 2.76 6.82 -0.55
CA LEU A 82 1.64 5.94 -0.26
C LEU A 82 1.74 4.73 -1.18
N MET A 83 1.53 3.54 -0.62
CA MET A 83 1.45 2.29 -1.37
C MET A 83 0.05 1.72 -1.20
N CYS A 84 -0.59 1.39 -2.31
CA CYS A 84 -1.89 0.73 -2.32
C CYS A 84 -1.70 -0.69 -2.83
N VAL A 85 -2.33 -1.66 -2.16
CA VAL A 85 -2.47 -3.02 -2.68
C VAL A 85 -3.79 -3.07 -3.44
N ALA A 86 -3.72 -3.40 -4.73
CA ALA A 86 -4.90 -3.77 -5.49
C ALA A 86 -5.06 -5.29 -5.37
N GLU A 87 -6.28 -5.76 -5.12
CA GLU A 87 -6.59 -7.18 -5.32
C GLU A 87 -6.25 -7.54 -6.78
N PRO A 88 -5.66 -8.72 -7.03
CA PRO A 88 -5.49 -9.15 -8.40
C PRO A 88 -6.87 -9.11 -9.05
N ILE A 89 -6.97 -8.43 -10.19
CA ILE A 89 -8.11 -8.60 -11.08
C ILE A 89 -8.02 -10.07 -11.46
N VAL A 90 -8.77 -10.93 -10.76
CA VAL A 90 -8.99 -12.30 -11.22
C VAL A 90 -9.55 -12.08 -12.61
N PRO A 91 -8.82 -12.44 -13.68
CA PRO A 91 -9.46 -12.48 -14.98
C PRO A 91 -10.64 -13.39 -14.70
N LEU A 92 -11.86 -12.88 -14.84
CA LEU A 92 -12.98 -13.76 -15.08
C LEU A 92 -12.42 -14.72 -16.14
N GLU A 93 -12.47 -16.03 -15.93
CA GLU A 93 -12.25 -16.99 -17.01
C GLU A 93 -13.39 -16.78 -18.01
N ALA A 94 -13.43 -15.62 -18.65
CA ALA A 94 -14.02 -15.41 -19.93
C ALA A 94 -13.09 -16.23 -20.83
N GLU A 95 -13.62 -17.34 -21.31
CA GLU A 95 -13.12 -18.01 -22.50
C GLU A 95 -12.92 -16.91 -23.55
N CYS A 96 -11.71 -16.36 -23.65
CA CYS A 96 -11.34 -15.52 -24.76
C CYS A 96 -11.47 -16.42 -25.98
N ALA A 97 -12.50 -16.19 -26.79
CA ALA A 97 -12.64 -16.90 -28.05
C ALA A 97 -11.33 -16.75 -28.82
N ASP A 98 -10.78 -17.87 -29.30
CA ASP A 98 -9.59 -17.89 -30.14
C ASP A 98 -9.78 -16.89 -31.30
N TYR A 99 -8.96 -15.83 -31.31
CA TYR A 99 -9.01 -14.82 -32.36
C TYR A 99 -8.43 -15.39 -33.66
N GLU A 100 -9.23 -16.17 -34.39
CA GLU A 100 -9.04 -16.23 -35.83
C GLU A 100 -9.59 -14.92 -36.42
N GLU A 101 -8.64 -14.05 -36.82
CA GLU A 101 -8.77 -12.81 -37.60
C GLU A 101 -10.04 -11.95 -37.43
N ILE A 102 -9.88 -10.80 -36.77
CA ILE A 102 -10.89 -9.75 -36.76
C ILE A 102 -10.94 -9.10 -38.15
N GLU A 103 -11.91 -9.48 -38.98
CA GLU A 103 -12.06 -8.91 -40.34
C GLU A 103 -12.62 -7.47 -40.36
N LYS A 104 -13.23 -6.96 -39.28
CA LYS A 104 -13.83 -5.60 -39.25
C LYS A 104 -13.75 -4.89 -37.90
N PRO A 105 -13.64 -3.54 -37.87
CA PRO A 105 -13.30 -2.78 -36.67
C PRO A 105 -14.48 -2.42 -35.75
N THR A 106 -15.66 -3.04 -35.91
CA THR A 106 -16.88 -2.67 -35.14
C THR A 106 -17.40 -3.78 -34.25
N ASP A 107 -16.53 -4.67 -33.77
CA ASP A 107 -16.88 -5.68 -32.75
C ASP A 107 -16.79 -5.07 -31.33
N GLU A 108 -17.55 -3.99 -31.08
CA GLU A 108 -17.65 -3.38 -29.73
C GLU A 108 -18.52 -4.21 -28.75
N ASP A 109 -19.26 -5.20 -29.24
CA ASP A 109 -20.22 -6.00 -28.45
C ASP A 109 -19.72 -7.41 -28.10
N LYS A 110 -18.46 -7.75 -28.40
CA LYS A 110 -17.85 -8.99 -27.88
C LYS A 110 -16.96 -8.63 -26.70
N PRO A 111 -17.30 -9.06 -25.47
CA PRO A 111 -16.48 -8.75 -24.32
C PRO A 111 -15.10 -9.38 -24.48
N CYS A 112 -14.12 -8.51 -24.71
CA CYS A 112 -13.02 -8.35 -23.76
C CYS A 112 -13.51 -7.40 -22.66
#